data_AF-A0A2K9MEK8-F1
#
_entry.id   AF-A0A2K9MEK8-F1
#
_cell.length_a   1.000
_cell.length_b   1.000
_cell.length_c   1.000
_cell.angle_alpha   90.00
_cell.angle_beta   90.00
_cell.angle_gamma   90.00
#
_symmetry.space_group_name_H-M   'P 1'
#
loop_
_entity.id
_entity.type
_entity.pdbx_description
1 polymer ?
#
loop_
_entity_poly.entity_id
_entity_poly.type
_entity_poly.pdbx_seq_one_letter_code
_entity_poly.pdbx_strand_id
1 'polypeptide(L)'
;MPVPLPLPRILRAACQIALLTLACPVLAEDVTQPLLPVPSGQPVYWLETIHGLPGLSGLAYRFRFVAPDLADLVPMAGEYPQDDLGSFDEPLTDDDMAALSDMAGAQPGAAIDGDDIFISLEELDLPPVTSEPGAEAAADQYLALEAVIADQEAWQGEILPPMPESLLRDPMHDDIVWLCENFVLPRLSKLGPRPREIIISLSDRPTVAGEMTLNAVQLFEAFTLPPDRDECVWEPY
;
A
#
# COMPACT_ATOMS: atom_id res chain seq x y z
N MET A 1 -21.71 -83.28 20.29
CA MET A 1 -23.08 -83.73 19.95
C MET A 1 -23.94 -83.65 21.20
N PRO A 2 -25.25 -83.35 21.11
CA PRO A 2 -25.92 -82.53 20.10
C PRO A 2 -25.54 -81.05 20.37
N VAL A 3 -26.35 -79.98 20.54
CA VAL A 3 -27.79 -79.63 20.37
C VAL A 3 -27.85 -78.17 19.88
N PRO A 4 -28.74 -77.78 18.94
CA PRO A 4 -28.91 -76.36 18.54
C PRO A 4 -29.93 -75.60 19.41
N LEU A 5 -29.79 -74.27 19.48
CA LEU A 5 -30.80 -73.36 20.03
C LEU A 5 -31.63 -72.69 18.91
N PRO A 6 -32.94 -72.51 19.07
CA PRO A 6 -33.81 -71.92 18.05
C PRO A 6 -33.86 -70.38 18.12
N LEU A 7 -34.10 -69.75 16.96
CA LEU A 7 -34.40 -68.32 16.85
C LEU A 7 -35.88 -68.04 17.20
N PRO A 8 -36.20 -67.15 18.15
CA PRO A 8 -37.52 -66.56 18.27
C PRO A 8 -37.72 -65.46 17.22
N ARG A 9 -38.91 -65.40 16.62
CA ARG A 9 -39.30 -64.39 15.63
C ARG A 9 -39.88 -63.15 16.30
N ILE A 10 -39.48 -61.98 15.78
CA ILE A 10 -40.28 -60.75 15.60
C ILE A 10 -41.11 -60.26 16.81
N LEU A 11 -40.80 -59.05 17.29
CA LEU A 11 -41.85 -58.07 17.58
C LEU A 11 -41.39 -56.66 17.23
N ARG A 12 -42.29 -55.85 16.65
CA ARG A 12 -42.01 -54.45 16.28
C ARG A 12 -42.20 -53.56 17.51
N ALA A 13 -41.12 -53.13 18.13
CA ALA A 13 -41.14 -52.06 19.14
C ALA A 13 -40.68 -50.74 18.50
N ALA A 14 -41.60 -49.79 18.33
CA ALA A 14 -41.28 -48.48 17.76
C ALA A 14 -40.61 -47.59 18.81
N CYS A 15 -39.28 -47.65 18.89
CA CYS A 15 -38.51 -46.70 19.69
C CYS A 15 -38.40 -45.37 18.93
N GLN A 16 -39.18 -44.36 19.35
CA GLN A 16 -39.02 -43.00 18.85
C GLN A 16 -37.70 -42.43 19.39
N ILE A 17 -36.69 -42.34 18.53
CA ILE A 17 -35.44 -41.65 18.84
C ILE A 17 -35.74 -40.15 18.90
N ALA A 18 -35.88 -39.62 20.11
CA ALA A 18 -35.99 -38.18 20.35
C ALA A 18 -34.66 -37.52 19.97
N LEU A 19 -34.64 -36.88 18.79
CA LEU A 19 -33.45 -36.23 18.25
C LEU A 19 -33.20 -34.91 19.00
N LEU A 20 -32.51 -34.97 20.15
CA LEU A 20 -32.05 -33.76 20.83
C LEU A 20 -31.01 -33.06 19.94
N THR A 21 -31.45 -31.98 19.29
CA THR A 21 -30.57 -31.03 18.63
C THR A 21 -29.74 -30.31 19.68
N LEU A 22 -28.53 -30.83 19.94
CA LEU A 22 -27.56 -30.20 20.82
C LEU A 22 -27.00 -28.93 20.14
N ALA A 23 -27.78 -27.86 20.19
CA ALA A 23 -27.36 -26.54 19.75
C ALA A 23 -26.31 -26.02 20.75
N CYS A 24 -25.04 -26.34 20.50
CA CYS A 24 -23.95 -25.62 21.13
C CYS A 24 -24.12 -24.13 20.78
N PRO A 25 -24.26 -23.22 21.76
CA PRO A 25 -24.07 -21.82 21.47
C PRO A 25 -22.62 -21.67 21.02
N VAL A 26 -22.41 -21.25 19.77
CA VAL A 26 -21.10 -20.71 19.40
C VAL A 26 -21.00 -19.37 20.12
N LEU A 27 -20.40 -19.40 21.31
CA LEU A 27 -19.80 -18.21 21.87
C LEU A 27 -18.74 -17.82 20.84
N ALA A 28 -18.90 -16.65 20.24
CA ALA A 28 -17.77 -15.98 19.64
C ALA A 28 -16.81 -15.72 20.81
N GLU A 29 -15.75 -16.54 20.88
CA GLU A 29 -14.58 -16.16 21.66
C GLU A 29 -14.12 -14.84 21.05
N ASP A 30 -14.23 -13.76 21.83
CA ASP A 30 -13.63 -12.49 21.47
C ASP A 30 -12.12 -12.71 21.48
N VAL A 31 -11.57 -13.04 20.30
CA VAL A 31 -10.14 -13.23 20.13
C VAL A 31 -9.53 -11.83 20.13
N THR A 32 -9.40 -11.25 21.32
CA THR A 32 -8.76 -9.96 21.56
C THR A 32 -7.30 -10.09 21.12
N GLN A 33 -7.01 -9.81 19.85
CA GLN A 33 -5.68 -9.97 19.27
C GLN A 33 -4.72 -9.03 20.02
N PRO A 34 -3.53 -9.50 20.44
CA PRO A 34 -2.68 -8.74 21.33
C PRO A 34 -2.15 -7.49 20.63
N LEU A 35 -2.55 -6.33 21.15
CA LEU A 35 -2.07 -5.02 20.68
C LEU A 35 -0.55 -4.92 20.85
N LEU A 36 0.09 -4.33 19.84
CA LEU A 36 1.53 -4.14 19.76
C LEU A 36 1.89 -2.72 20.24
N PRO A 37 2.90 -2.55 21.12
CA PRO A 37 3.28 -1.25 21.66
C PRO A 37 4.14 -0.45 20.65
N VAL A 38 3.51 -0.01 19.56
CA VAL A 38 4.16 0.79 18.52
C VAL A 38 4.42 2.24 19.00
N PRO A 39 5.50 2.91 18.52
CA PRO A 39 5.87 4.28 18.89
C PRO A 39 4.73 5.33 18.87
N SER A 40 3.85 5.31 17.88
CA SER A 40 2.72 6.25 17.76
C SER A 40 1.65 6.08 18.84
N GLY A 41 1.62 4.91 19.50
CA GLY A 41 0.58 4.51 20.45
C GLY A 41 -0.69 3.95 19.81
N GLN A 42 -0.74 3.75 18.48
CA GLN A 42 -1.91 3.22 17.78
C GLN A 42 -2.26 1.76 18.13
N PRO A 43 -3.54 1.37 17.99
CA PRO A 43 -4.02 0.01 18.28
C PRO A 43 -3.65 -0.99 17.16
N VAL A 44 -2.35 -1.23 16.95
CA VAL A 44 -1.85 -2.16 15.93
C VAL A 44 -1.88 -3.60 16.44
N TYR A 45 -2.35 -4.55 15.62
CA TYR A 45 -2.27 -5.99 15.92
C TYR A 45 -1.82 -6.82 14.71
N TRP A 46 -1.22 -7.98 14.98
CA TRP A 46 -0.75 -8.90 13.93
C TRP A 46 -1.89 -9.76 13.38
N LEU A 47 -2.03 -9.79 12.05
CA LEU A 47 -3.02 -10.59 11.33
C LEU A 47 -2.43 -11.94 10.92
N GLU A 48 -1.38 -11.95 10.09
CA GLU A 48 -0.72 -13.17 9.61
C GLU A 48 0.68 -12.90 9.00
N THR A 49 1.35 -13.97 8.55
CA THR A 49 2.62 -13.88 7.79
C THR A 49 2.60 -14.80 6.57
N ILE A 50 2.60 -14.19 5.38
CA ILE A 50 2.72 -14.89 4.11
C ILE A 50 4.21 -15.07 3.78
N HIS A 51 4.64 -16.30 3.57
CA HIS A 51 6.05 -16.67 3.36
C HIS A 51 6.21 -17.44 2.05
N GLY A 52 7.44 -17.48 1.51
CA GLY A 52 7.71 -18.16 0.23
C GLY A 52 7.38 -17.34 -1.01
N LEU A 53 7.19 -16.03 -0.89
CA LEU A 53 6.92 -15.15 -2.03
C LEU A 53 8.22 -14.88 -2.82
N PRO A 54 8.15 -14.73 -4.16
CA PRO A 54 9.20 -14.05 -4.90
C PRO A 54 9.11 -12.54 -4.66
N GLY A 55 10.21 -11.92 -4.28
CA GLY A 55 10.41 -10.46 -4.23
C GLY A 55 11.50 -10.01 -5.19
N LEU A 56 11.80 -8.71 -5.20
CA LEU A 56 12.88 -8.11 -5.99
C LEU A 56 14.25 -8.71 -5.62
N SER A 57 14.53 -8.81 -4.33
CA SER A 57 15.82 -9.25 -3.78
C SER A 57 15.91 -10.76 -3.52
N GLY A 58 14.87 -11.53 -3.89
CA GLY A 58 14.86 -12.99 -3.84
C GLY A 58 13.66 -13.56 -3.09
N LEU A 59 13.91 -14.25 -1.97
CA LEU A 59 12.85 -14.78 -1.11
C LEU A 59 12.27 -13.66 -0.25
N ALA A 60 10.98 -13.34 -0.43
CA ALA A 60 10.28 -12.33 0.34
C ALA A 60 9.28 -12.93 1.34
N TYR A 61 9.20 -12.36 2.54
CA TYR A 61 8.17 -12.65 3.54
C TYR A 61 7.32 -11.38 3.75
N ARG A 62 5.99 -11.51 3.65
CA ARG A 62 5.05 -10.42 3.95
C ARG A 62 4.43 -10.59 5.33
N PHE A 63 4.67 -9.64 6.23
CA PHE A 63 4.00 -9.56 7.52
C PHE A 63 2.80 -8.61 7.40
N ARG A 64 1.64 -9.05 7.91
CA ARG A 64 0.38 -8.32 7.78
C ARG A 64 -0.11 -7.91 9.17
N PHE A 65 -0.41 -6.64 9.32
CA PHE A 65 -0.88 -6.01 10.54
C PHE A 65 -2.13 -5.19 10.25
N VAL A 66 -2.98 -5.02 11.26
CA VAL A 66 -4.15 -4.15 11.19
C VAL A 66 -3.98 -3.02 12.21
N ALA A 67 -4.26 -1.79 11.78
CA ALA A 67 -4.30 -0.57 12.58
C ALA A 67 -5.63 0.14 12.28
N PRO A 68 -6.70 -0.10 13.08
CA PRO A 68 -8.05 0.38 12.79
C PRO A 68 -8.17 1.87 12.46
N ASP A 69 -7.35 2.68 13.11
CA ASP A 69 -7.39 4.15 13.02
C ASP A 69 -6.65 4.69 11.79
N LEU A 70 -5.97 3.84 10.99
CA LEU A 70 -5.19 4.23 9.80
C LEU A 70 -6.03 4.98 8.76
N ALA A 71 -7.32 4.65 8.64
CA ALA A 71 -8.24 5.30 7.70
C ALA A 71 -8.65 6.74 8.10
N ASP A 72 -8.44 7.14 9.36
CA ASP A 72 -8.63 8.53 9.80
C ASP A 72 -7.37 9.40 9.58
N LEU A 73 -6.23 8.77 9.30
CA LEU A 73 -4.91 9.40 9.15
C LEU A 73 -4.49 9.57 7.69
N VAL A 74 -4.84 8.60 6.84
CA VAL A 74 -4.80 8.75 5.39
C VAL A 74 -6.17 9.29 4.97
N PRO A 75 -6.34 10.61 4.75
CA PRO A 75 -7.57 11.12 4.17
C PRO A 75 -7.71 10.54 2.77
N MET A 76 -8.51 9.49 2.64
CA MET A 76 -9.02 9.03 1.36
C MET A 76 -9.57 10.26 0.66
N ALA A 77 -9.00 10.61 -0.50
CA ALA A 77 -9.45 11.75 -1.29
C ALA A 77 -10.96 11.59 -1.47
N GLY A 78 -11.71 12.50 -0.85
CA GLY A 78 -13.15 12.34 -0.70
C GLY A 78 -13.86 12.51 -2.03
N GLU A 79 -15.16 12.76 -1.93
CA GLU A 79 -15.78 13.59 -2.97
C GLU A 79 -15.05 14.95 -2.91
N TYR A 80 -14.11 15.20 -3.84
CA TYR A 80 -13.62 16.55 -4.09
C TYR A 80 -14.87 17.40 -4.30
N PRO A 81 -15.07 18.51 -3.56
CA PRO A 81 -16.29 19.30 -3.68
C PRO A 81 -16.49 19.73 -5.14
N GLN A 82 -17.44 19.07 -5.83
CA GLN A 82 -17.71 19.31 -7.24
C GLN A 82 -18.12 20.77 -7.46
N ASP A 83 -18.70 21.39 -6.42
CA ASP A 83 -18.92 22.82 -6.20
C ASP A 83 -17.76 23.75 -6.62
N ASP A 84 -16.49 23.30 -6.54
CA ASP A 84 -15.28 24.09 -6.84
C ASP A 84 -14.50 23.56 -8.08
N LEU A 85 -14.96 22.45 -8.68
CA LEU A 85 -14.50 21.93 -9.97
C LEU A 85 -15.69 21.93 -10.95
N GLY A 86 -15.86 23.09 -11.61
CA GLY A 86 -17.02 23.45 -12.43
C GLY A 86 -17.63 22.30 -13.25
N SER A 87 -18.96 22.24 -13.23
CA SER A 87 -19.78 21.08 -13.58
C SER A 87 -19.35 20.36 -14.88
N PHE A 88 -18.76 19.17 -14.75
CA PHE A 88 -18.40 18.31 -15.90
C PHE A 88 -19.60 17.83 -16.73
N ASP A 89 -20.82 17.90 -16.17
CA ASP A 89 -22.09 17.68 -16.88
C ASP A 89 -22.62 18.93 -17.63
N GLU A 90 -21.97 20.10 -17.50
CA GLU A 90 -22.37 21.31 -18.19
C GLU A 90 -21.88 21.27 -19.65
N PRO A 91 -22.78 21.37 -20.65
CA PRO A 91 -22.38 21.29 -22.05
C PRO A 91 -21.52 22.51 -22.42
N LEU A 92 -20.30 22.25 -22.90
CA LEU A 92 -19.38 23.25 -23.44
C LEU A 92 -20.11 24.27 -24.32
N THR A 93 -19.87 25.56 -24.10
CA THR A 93 -20.56 26.60 -24.87
C THR A 93 -20.12 26.58 -26.33
N ASP A 94 -20.93 27.17 -27.23
CA ASP A 94 -20.55 27.29 -28.65
C ASP A 94 -19.20 28.04 -28.82
N ASP A 95 -18.88 28.98 -27.91
CA ASP A 95 -17.61 29.72 -27.89
C ASP A 95 -16.44 28.85 -27.37
N ASP A 96 -16.64 28.02 -26.33
CA ASP A 96 -15.63 27.07 -25.86
C ASP A 96 -15.34 25.98 -26.91
N MET A 97 -16.40 25.48 -27.56
CA MET A 97 -16.31 24.53 -28.67
C MET A 97 -15.58 25.14 -29.87
N ALA A 98 -15.78 26.43 -30.17
CA ALA A 98 -15.04 27.15 -31.20
C ALA A 98 -13.55 27.32 -30.81
N ALA A 99 -13.26 27.73 -29.57
CA ALA A 99 -11.88 27.88 -29.08
C ALA A 99 -11.12 26.54 -29.08
N LEU A 100 -11.78 25.45 -28.67
CA LEU A 100 -11.24 24.09 -28.76
C LEU A 100 -11.05 23.64 -30.22
N SER A 101 -11.92 24.04 -31.14
CA SER A 101 -11.77 23.74 -32.58
C SER A 101 -10.65 24.54 -33.25
N ASP A 102 -10.35 25.76 -32.81
CA ASP A 102 -9.19 26.54 -33.27
C ASP A 102 -7.88 25.98 -32.70
N MET A 103 -7.88 25.52 -31.44
CA MET A 103 -6.74 24.77 -30.86
C MET A 103 -6.55 23.41 -31.53
N ALA A 104 -7.63 22.73 -31.90
CA ALA A 104 -7.64 21.48 -32.66
C ALA A 104 -7.58 21.71 -34.18
N GLY A 105 -6.92 22.78 -34.64
CA GLY A 105 -6.83 23.23 -36.04
C GLY A 105 -6.15 22.29 -37.05
N ALA A 106 -6.04 20.98 -36.75
CA ALA A 106 -5.79 19.95 -37.73
C ALA A 106 -7.05 19.73 -38.59
N GLN A 107 -6.89 19.64 -39.91
CA GLN A 107 -8.03 19.66 -40.83
C GLN A 107 -8.91 18.40 -40.72
N PRO A 108 -10.25 18.54 -40.63
CA PRO A 108 -11.18 17.39 -40.66
C PRO A 108 -11.16 16.76 -42.06
N GLY A 109 -10.32 15.74 -42.21
CA GLY A 109 -9.98 15.14 -43.50
C GLY A 109 -8.61 14.45 -43.52
N ALA A 110 -7.72 14.76 -42.58
CA ALA A 110 -6.57 13.91 -42.28
C ALA A 110 -7.06 12.59 -41.67
N ALA A 111 -7.10 11.53 -42.49
CA ALA A 111 -7.16 10.18 -41.96
C ALA A 111 -5.83 9.89 -41.28
N ILE A 112 -5.86 9.57 -39.98
CA ILE A 112 -4.71 8.99 -39.29
C ILE A 112 -4.63 7.54 -39.79
N ASP A 113 -3.74 7.27 -40.74
CA ASP A 113 -3.41 5.89 -41.09
C ASP A 113 -2.82 5.21 -39.85
N GLY A 114 -3.11 3.92 -39.67
CA GLY A 114 -2.98 3.23 -38.37
C GLY A 114 -1.57 3.07 -37.80
N ASP A 115 -0.56 3.61 -38.48
CA ASP A 115 0.86 3.52 -38.15
C ASP A 115 1.36 4.77 -37.38
N ASP A 116 0.71 5.93 -37.52
CA ASP A 116 1.19 7.25 -37.03
C ASP A 116 0.85 7.54 -35.54
N ILE A 117 0.62 6.52 -34.72
CA ILE A 117 0.33 6.66 -33.28
C ILE A 117 1.61 6.99 -32.47
N PHE A 118 2.80 6.87 -33.08
CA PHE A 118 4.09 7.22 -32.47
C PHE A 118 4.69 8.46 -33.14
N ILE A 119 4.71 9.59 -32.42
CA ILE A 119 5.52 10.76 -32.78
C ILE A 119 7.00 10.33 -32.79
N SER A 120 7.67 10.52 -33.92
CA SER A 120 9.09 10.17 -34.06
C SER A 120 9.99 11.15 -33.30
N LEU A 121 11.15 10.68 -32.83
CA LEU A 121 12.06 11.51 -32.02
C LEU A 121 12.68 12.65 -32.85
N GLU A 122 12.81 12.46 -34.17
CA GLU A 122 13.22 13.47 -35.14
C GLU A 122 12.16 14.55 -35.45
N GLU A 123 10.89 14.35 -35.09
CA GLU A 123 9.82 15.34 -35.32
C GLU A 123 9.54 16.21 -34.08
N LEU A 124 10.04 15.78 -32.93
CA LEU A 124 10.26 16.64 -31.76
C LEU A 124 11.54 17.45 -31.98
N ASP A 125 11.41 18.72 -32.39
CA ASP A 125 12.52 19.70 -32.53
C ASP A 125 13.09 20.15 -31.16
N LEU A 126 13.47 19.16 -30.35
CA LEU A 126 14.15 19.33 -29.08
C LEU A 126 15.66 19.43 -29.36
N PRO A 127 16.38 20.36 -28.70
CA PRO A 127 17.83 20.35 -28.76
C PRO A 127 18.35 18.99 -28.24
N PRO A 128 19.39 18.40 -28.88
CA PRO A 128 19.92 17.12 -28.42
C PRO A 128 20.36 17.23 -26.96
N VAL A 129 20.01 16.23 -26.15
CA VAL A 129 20.37 16.19 -24.72
C VAL A 129 21.87 15.96 -24.58
N THR A 130 22.64 17.05 -24.67
CA THR A 130 24.09 17.05 -24.54
C THR A 130 24.48 16.95 -23.07
N SER A 131 24.96 15.78 -22.66
CA SER A 131 25.65 15.59 -21.38
C SER A 131 27.00 16.32 -21.41
N GLU A 132 26.98 17.64 -21.23
CA GLU A 132 28.18 18.47 -21.06
C GLU A 132 29.01 17.93 -19.88
N PRO A 133 30.30 17.57 -20.06
CA PRO A 133 31.11 17.00 -18.98
C PRO A 133 31.30 17.98 -17.82
N GLY A 134 30.54 17.78 -16.75
CA GLY A 134 30.47 18.68 -15.60
C GLY A 134 29.18 19.51 -15.49
N ALA A 135 28.14 19.24 -16.32
CA ALA A 135 26.81 19.81 -16.13
C ALA A 135 26.27 19.58 -14.70
N GLU A 136 26.35 18.33 -14.22
CA GLU A 136 26.05 17.95 -12.82
C GLU A 136 26.82 18.85 -11.83
N ALA A 137 28.15 18.94 -11.99
CA ALA A 137 29.01 19.73 -11.12
C ALA A 137 28.79 21.26 -11.22
N ALA A 138 28.21 21.74 -12.32
CA ALA A 138 27.81 23.15 -12.49
C ALA A 138 26.45 23.41 -11.83
N ALA A 139 25.50 22.47 -11.90
CA ALA A 139 24.26 22.52 -11.13
C ALA A 139 24.54 22.43 -9.62
N ASP A 140 25.46 21.55 -9.20
CA ASP A 140 25.98 21.49 -7.83
C ASP A 140 26.64 22.81 -7.41
N GLN A 141 27.33 23.53 -8.30
CA GLN A 141 27.87 24.87 -7.99
C GLN A 141 26.79 25.94 -7.82
N TYR A 142 25.64 25.80 -8.47
CA TYR A 142 24.47 26.65 -8.25
C TYR A 142 23.74 26.29 -6.93
N LEU A 143 23.70 25.03 -6.54
CA LEU A 143 23.18 24.58 -5.23
C LEU A 143 24.13 24.90 -4.06
N ALA A 144 25.44 24.81 -4.28
CA ALA A 144 26.47 25.23 -3.33
C ALA A 144 26.59 26.76 -3.20
N LEU A 145 25.75 27.54 -3.89
CA LEU A 145 25.61 28.97 -3.69
C LEU A 145 24.71 29.25 -2.47
N GLU A 146 25.14 28.77 -1.29
CA GLU A 146 24.57 29.14 0.03
C GLU A 146 24.55 30.68 0.22
N ALA A 147 25.34 31.41 -0.57
CA ALA A 147 25.34 32.87 -0.65
C ALA A 147 24.10 33.50 -1.33
N VAL A 148 23.18 32.77 -1.98
CA VAL A 148 21.88 33.39 -2.39
C VAL A 148 21.04 33.75 -1.16
N ILE A 149 21.21 33.02 -0.05
CA ILE A 149 20.59 33.32 1.25
C ILE A 149 21.18 34.62 1.86
N ALA A 150 22.31 35.11 1.34
CA ALA A 150 22.99 36.31 1.84
C ALA A 150 22.52 37.65 1.22
N ASP A 151 21.70 37.65 0.15
CA ASP A 151 21.04 38.89 -0.33
C ASP A 151 19.76 39.16 0.49
N GLN A 152 19.98 39.33 1.80
CA GLN A 152 18.97 39.16 2.84
C GLN A 152 17.96 40.33 2.96
N GLU A 153 18.04 41.33 2.08
CA GLU A 153 17.20 42.54 2.14
C GLU A 153 15.91 42.46 1.30
N ALA A 154 15.75 41.44 0.44
CA ALA A 154 14.58 41.28 -0.43
C ALA A 154 13.40 40.50 0.19
N TRP A 155 13.66 39.58 1.12
CA TRP A 155 12.62 38.79 1.81
C TRP A 155 12.29 39.40 3.18
N GLN A 156 11.22 40.21 3.24
CA GLN A 156 10.70 40.79 4.49
C GLN A 156 9.78 39.83 5.27
N GLY A 157 9.76 38.54 4.91
CA GLY A 157 9.09 37.49 5.68
C GLY A 157 9.99 36.99 6.80
N GLU A 158 9.40 36.72 7.97
CA GLU A 158 10.07 35.96 9.04
C GLU A 158 10.58 34.63 8.44
N ILE A 159 11.89 34.36 8.58
CA ILE A 159 12.45 33.07 8.17
C ILE A 159 11.91 32.03 9.16
N LEU A 160 10.83 31.35 8.75
CA LEU A 160 10.29 30.22 9.49
C LEU A 160 11.43 29.26 9.80
N PRO A 161 11.58 28.80 11.07
CA PRO A 161 12.64 27.88 11.41
C PRO A 161 12.51 26.62 10.53
N PRO A 162 13.63 26.01 10.09
CA PRO A 162 13.57 24.79 9.31
C PRO A 162 12.74 23.77 10.09
N MET A 163 11.63 23.34 9.50
CA MET A 163 10.67 22.49 10.20
C MET A 163 11.39 21.19 10.57
N PRO A 164 11.41 20.79 11.85
CA PRO A 164 12.21 19.65 12.30
C PRO A 164 11.80 18.39 11.53
N GLU A 165 12.77 17.55 11.17
CA GLU A 165 12.55 16.37 10.31
C GLU A 165 11.48 15.41 10.88
N SER A 166 11.27 15.41 12.19
CA SER A 166 10.19 14.69 12.89
C SER A 166 8.77 15.20 12.59
N LEU A 167 8.61 16.28 11.80
CA LEU A 167 7.35 16.76 11.25
C LEU A 167 7.27 16.60 9.72
N LEU A 168 8.36 16.18 9.06
CA LEU A 168 8.35 15.72 7.66
C LEU A 168 8.21 14.20 7.56
N ARG A 169 8.67 13.46 8.57
CA ARG A 169 8.58 12.01 8.65
C ARG A 169 7.17 11.56 9.02
N ASP A 170 6.63 10.61 8.26
CA ASP A 170 5.35 9.98 8.55
C ASP A 170 5.44 9.18 9.87
N PRO A 171 4.56 9.41 10.87
CA PRO A 171 4.52 8.60 12.09
C PRO A 171 4.28 7.10 11.82
N MET A 172 3.70 6.73 10.68
CA MET A 172 3.53 5.34 10.27
C MET A 172 4.81 4.67 9.80
N HIS A 173 5.77 5.43 9.26
CA HIS A 173 7.08 4.88 8.95
C HIS A 173 7.84 4.45 10.22
N ASP A 174 7.85 5.30 11.27
CA ASP A 174 8.52 4.95 12.53
C ASP A 174 7.87 3.74 13.23
N ASP A 175 6.53 3.59 13.13
CA ASP A 175 5.83 2.38 13.57
C ASP A 175 6.19 1.14 12.75
N ILE A 176 6.28 1.27 11.42
CA ILE A 176 6.60 0.16 10.51
C ILE A 176 8.06 -0.29 10.67
N VAL A 177 9.00 0.63 10.84
CA VAL A 177 10.39 0.34 11.24
C VAL A 177 10.42 -0.39 12.58
N TRP A 178 9.70 0.10 13.60
CA TRP A 178 9.64 -0.54 14.90
C TRP A 178 9.07 -1.96 14.82
N LEU A 179 8.01 -2.17 14.03
CA LEU A 179 7.44 -3.50 13.75
C LEU A 179 8.47 -4.42 13.08
N CYS A 180 9.28 -3.90 12.15
CA CYS A 180 10.33 -4.70 11.52
C CYS A 180 11.36 -5.18 12.55
N GLU A 181 11.95 -4.26 13.30
CA GLU A 181 13.01 -4.58 14.28
C GLU A 181 12.52 -5.42 15.46
N ASN A 182 11.39 -5.03 16.07
CA ASN A 182 10.94 -5.55 17.36
C ASN A 182 9.93 -6.70 17.24
N PHE A 183 9.14 -6.73 16.16
CA PHE A 183 8.19 -7.82 15.91
C PHE A 183 8.72 -8.82 14.87
N VAL A 184 9.23 -8.37 13.72
CA VAL A 184 9.55 -9.26 12.59
C VAL A 184 10.88 -10.01 12.81
N LEU A 185 12.01 -9.32 13.01
CA LEU A 185 13.33 -9.96 13.11
C LEU A 185 13.36 -11.12 14.14
N PRO A 186 12.79 -11.01 15.37
CA PRO A 186 12.80 -12.09 16.35
C PRO A 186 11.93 -13.32 15.99
N ARG A 187 11.17 -13.25 14.89
CA ARG A 187 10.27 -14.32 14.40
C ARG A 187 10.82 -15.05 13.17
N LEU A 188 11.67 -14.40 12.35
CA LEU A 188 12.18 -14.95 11.08
C LEU A 188 12.79 -16.35 11.23
N SER A 189 13.60 -16.56 12.27
CA SER A 189 14.29 -17.84 12.57
C SER A 189 13.37 -19.03 12.83
N LYS A 190 12.07 -18.81 13.01
CA LYS A 190 11.05 -19.84 13.28
C LYS A 190 10.17 -20.17 12.06
N LEU A 191 10.26 -19.37 11.00
CA LEU A 191 9.31 -19.40 9.88
C LEU A 191 9.83 -20.19 8.66
N GLY A 192 11.15 -20.31 8.48
CA GLY A 192 11.71 -21.06 7.37
C GLY A 192 13.10 -20.57 6.96
N PRO A 193 13.50 -20.75 5.67
CA PRO A 193 14.72 -20.16 5.13
C PRO A 193 14.70 -18.63 5.23
N ARG A 194 15.82 -18.02 5.64
CA ARG A 194 15.97 -16.56 5.78
C ARG A 194 15.51 -15.84 4.50
N PRO A 195 14.53 -14.91 4.58
CA PRO A 195 14.20 -14.06 3.42
C PRO A 195 15.37 -13.10 3.12
N ARG A 196 15.37 -12.54 1.93
CA ARG A 196 16.23 -11.38 1.58
C ARG A 196 15.47 -10.06 1.62
N GLU A 197 14.15 -10.14 1.74
CA GLU A 197 13.22 -9.02 1.64
C GLU A 197 12.05 -9.23 2.60
N ILE A 198 11.70 -8.19 3.34
CA ILE A 198 10.60 -8.17 4.30
C ILE A 198 9.62 -7.10 3.81
N ILE A 199 8.38 -7.50 3.54
CA ILE A 199 7.31 -6.57 3.19
C ILE A 199 6.42 -6.42 4.41
N ILE A 200 6.27 -5.21 4.92
CA ILE A 200 5.30 -4.89 5.97
C ILE A 200 4.06 -4.29 5.30
N SER A 201 2.90 -4.84 5.64
CA SER A 201 1.60 -4.44 5.13
C SER A 201 0.73 -4.08 6.33
N LEU A 202 0.34 -2.81 6.41
CA LEU A 202 -0.50 -2.25 7.47
C LEU A 202 -1.85 -1.88 6.86
N SER A 203 -2.96 -2.36 7.42
CA SER A 203 -4.30 -2.10 6.90
C SER A 203 -5.26 -1.57 7.95
N ASP A 204 -6.26 -0.78 7.56
CA ASP A 204 -7.30 -0.29 8.47
C ASP A 204 -8.26 -1.40 8.95
N ARG A 205 -8.36 -2.49 8.19
CA ARG A 205 -9.21 -3.65 8.49
C ARG A 205 -8.55 -4.96 8.09
N PRO A 206 -8.96 -6.12 8.66
CA PRO A 206 -8.52 -7.42 8.17
C PRO A 206 -8.93 -7.63 6.71
N THR A 207 -7.99 -8.01 5.84
CA THR A 207 -8.22 -8.24 4.40
C THR A 207 -7.73 -9.63 3.98
N VAL A 208 -8.44 -10.31 3.08
CA VAL A 208 -8.14 -11.69 2.67
C VAL A 208 -6.87 -11.74 1.81
N ALA A 209 -6.02 -12.75 2.03
CA ALA A 209 -4.77 -12.91 1.29
C ALA A 209 -5.02 -13.14 -0.22
N GLY A 210 -4.55 -12.20 -1.05
CA GLY A 210 -4.66 -12.27 -2.51
C GLY A 210 -5.96 -11.72 -3.10
N GLU A 211 -6.88 -11.22 -2.29
CA GLU A 211 -8.08 -10.52 -2.77
C GLU A 211 -7.85 -8.99 -2.81
N MET A 212 -8.45 -8.31 -3.79
CA MET A 212 -8.37 -6.85 -3.89
C MET A 212 -9.48 -6.19 -3.07
N THR A 213 -9.18 -5.81 -1.82
CA THR A 213 -10.12 -5.08 -0.95
C THR A 213 -10.06 -3.57 -1.25
N LEU A 214 -10.87 -3.11 -2.21
CA LEU A 214 -10.92 -1.70 -2.66
C LEU A 214 -11.37 -0.70 -1.57
N ASN A 215 -12.00 -1.18 -0.49
CA ASN A 215 -12.49 -0.39 0.63
C ASN A 215 -11.66 -0.60 1.92
N ALA A 216 -10.38 -0.95 1.78
CA ALA A 216 -9.42 -1.01 2.87
C ALA A 216 -8.23 -0.10 2.57
N VAL A 217 -7.92 0.82 3.47
CA VAL A 217 -6.69 1.62 3.42
C VAL A 217 -5.53 0.69 3.74
N GLN A 218 -4.52 0.66 2.87
CA GLN A 218 -3.39 -0.27 2.97
C GLN A 218 -2.08 0.45 2.64
N LEU A 219 -1.21 0.55 3.64
CA LEU A 219 0.16 1.03 3.51
C LEU A 219 1.12 -0.17 3.38
N PHE A 220 2.13 -0.03 2.54
CA PHE A 220 3.13 -1.06 2.26
C PHE A 220 4.52 -0.46 2.28
N GLU A 221 5.43 -1.06 3.04
CA GLU A 221 6.87 -0.74 2.99
C GLU A 221 7.70 -2.00 2.82
N ALA A 222 8.86 -1.86 2.18
CA ALA A 222 9.80 -2.93 1.91
C ALA A 222 11.13 -2.67 2.61
N PHE A 223 11.71 -3.75 3.14
CA PHE A 223 13.01 -3.75 3.79
C PHE A 223 13.88 -4.87 3.21
N THR A 224 15.06 -4.53 2.71
CA THR A 224 16.10 -5.53 2.43
C THR A 224 16.65 -6.07 3.76
N LEU A 225 16.80 -7.39 3.84
CA LEU A 225 17.44 -8.07 4.96
C LEU A 225 18.84 -8.55 4.54
N PRO A 226 19.92 -7.95 5.08
CA PRO A 226 21.28 -8.36 4.72
C PRO A 226 21.57 -9.85 5.04
N PRO A 227 22.44 -10.50 4.24
CA PRO A 227 22.80 -11.90 4.45
C PRO A 227 23.75 -12.12 5.63
N ASP A 228 24.42 -11.05 6.10
CA ASP A 228 25.44 -11.03 7.15
C ASP A 228 24.91 -10.64 8.54
N ARG A 229 23.79 -9.92 8.63
CA ARG A 229 23.26 -9.37 9.90
C ARG A 229 21.75 -9.20 9.93
N ASP A 230 21.18 -9.26 11.14
CA ASP A 230 19.76 -9.04 11.41
C ASP A 230 19.47 -7.54 11.60
N GLU A 231 19.22 -6.85 10.49
CA GLU A 231 18.88 -5.42 10.44
C GLU A 231 17.84 -5.21 9.33
N CYS A 232 16.84 -4.35 9.56
CA CYS A 232 15.86 -3.99 8.54
C CYS A 232 16.34 -2.75 7.78
N VAL A 233 16.88 -2.93 6.57
CA VAL A 233 17.31 -1.81 5.72
C VAL A 233 16.13 -1.37 4.86
N TRP A 234 15.54 -0.22 5.18
CA TRP A 234 14.43 0.36 4.42
C TRP A 234 14.85 0.74 3.00
N GLU A 235 14.00 0.46 2.02
CA GLU A 235 14.19 0.85 0.63
C GLU A 235 13.03 1.79 0.20
N PRO A 236 13.30 3.08 -0.10
CA PRO A 236 12.30 3.96 -0.70
C PRO A 236 11.99 3.51 -2.14
N TYR A 237 10.73 3.70 -2.56
CA TYR A 237 10.17 3.29 -3.85
C TYR A 237 9.78 4.46 -4.75
#